data_AF-A0A536J7R2-F1
#
_entry.id   AF-A0A536J7R2-F1
#
_cell.length_a   1.000
_cell.length_b   1.000
_cell.length_c   1.000
_cell.angle_alpha   90.00
_cell.angle_beta   90.00
_cell.angle_gamma   90.00
#
_symmetry.space_group_name_H-M   'P 1'
#
loop_
_entity.id
_entity.type
_entity.pdbx_description
1 polymer ?
#
loop_
_entity_poly.entity_id
_entity_poly.type
_entity_poly.pdbx_seq_one_letter_code
_entity_poly.pdbx_strand_id
1 'polypeptide(L)'
;DPSLLLWVHAGMVDSIVTVLQRYGRTLDAADADRYVAEMVRFAEIVGVPRDEVPTTVAALHEYIESVELRQATPAARDAIAVVLDPPDLDAKLRDLWTELAQVAVGTLPEWARAMYGFEAPPSELMERESVRQLLGAIDLAFEALPGVLEARQRIELRMRS
;
A
#
# COMPACT_ATOMS: atom_id res chain seq x y z
N ASP A 1 -10.96 -7.29 17.43
CA ASP A 1 -9.89 -8.19 17.88
C ASP A 1 -8.56 -7.47 17.67
N PRO A 2 -7.85 -7.09 18.74
CA PRO A 2 -6.57 -6.38 18.64
C PRO A 2 -5.51 -7.08 17.79
N SER A 3 -5.48 -8.41 17.81
CA SER A 3 -4.50 -9.18 17.03
C SER A 3 -4.73 -9.05 15.52
N LEU A 4 -6.00 -9.04 15.09
CA LEU A 4 -6.38 -8.79 13.69
C LEU A 4 -6.10 -7.35 13.27
N LEU A 5 -6.31 -6.39 14.18
CA LEU A 5 -6.00 -4.98 13.93
C LEU A 5 -4.49 -4.76 13.78
N LEU A 6 -3.68 -5.41 14.64
CA LEU A 6 -2.23 -5.38 14.53
C LEU A 6 -1.75 -6.02 13.22
N TRP A 7 -2.36 -7.13 12.80
CA TRP A 7 -2.02 -7.77 11.52
C TRP A 7 -2.24 -6.83 10.32
N VAL A 8 -3.40 -6.18 10.25
CA VAL A 8 -3.71 -5.22 9.19
C VAL A 8 -2.79 -4.00 9.27
N HIS A 9 -2.54 -3.49 10.48
CA HIS A 9 -1.64 -2.36 10.69
C HIS A 9 -0.22 -2.68 10.22
N ALA A 10 0.33 -3.82 10.65
CA ALA A 10 1.68 -4.25 10.29
C ALA A 10 1.83 -4.40 8.78
N GLY A 11 0.89 -5.07 8.11
CA GLY A 11 0.92 -5.22 6.65
C GLY A 11 0.86 -3.88 5.91
N MET A 12 0.06 -2.93 6.41
CA MET A 12 0.01 -1.57 5.86
C MET A 12 1.35 -0.84 6.02
N VAL A 13 1.92 -0.81 7.23
CA VAL A 13 3.20 -0.12 7.50
C VAL A 13 4.34 -0.72 6.68
N ASP A 14 4.42 -2.06 6.64
CA ASP A 14 5.41 -2.80 5.87
C ASP A 14 5.32 -2.48 4.37
N SER A 15 4.11 -2.44 3.83
CA SER A 15 3.90 -2.10 2.41
C SER A 15 4.38 -0.68 2.08
N ILE A 16 4.17 0.29 2.99
CA ILE A 16 4.61 1.68 2.79
C ILE A 16 6.14 1.77 2.84
N VAL A 17 6.78 1.14 3.82
CA VAL A 17 8.25 1.09 3.92
C VAL A 17 8.83 0.46 2.65
N THR A 18 8.29 -0.70 2.23
CA THR A 18 8.71 -1.42 1.03
C THR A 18 8.61 -0.55 -0.22
N VAL A 19 7.47 0.11 -0.44
CA VAL A 19 7.25 0.97 -1.61
C VAL A 19 8.16 2.21 -1.57
N LEU A 20 8.32 2.86 -0.42
CA LEU A 20 9.17 4.05 -0.28
C LEU A 20 10.65 3.74 -0.48
N GLN A 21 11.14 2.61 0.04
CA GLN A 21 12.53 2.19 -0.18
C GLN A 21 12.77 1.79 -1.65
N ARG A 22 11.81 1.11 -2.27
CA ARG A 22 11.96 0.61 -3.65
C ARG A 22 11.76 1.69 -4.71
N TYR A 23 10.76 2.56 -4.53
CA TYR A 23 10.27 3.50 -5.54
C TYR A 23 10.29 4.98 -5.12
N GLY A 24 10.43 5.25 -3.82
CA GLY A 24 10.55 6.60 -3.27
C GLY A 24 11.87 7.30 -3.62
N ARG A 25 11.98 8.57 -3.22
CA ARG A 25 13.20 9.37 -3.47
C ARG A 25 14.31 9.04 -2.47
N THR A 26 13.98 8.89 -1.19
CA THR A 26 14.91 8.59 -0.09
C THR A 26 14.12 8.05 1.10
N LEU A 27 14.45 6.85 1.59
CA LEU A 27 14.07 6.37 2.91
C LEU A 27 15.23 5.50 3.41
N ASP A 28 16.12 6.09 4.20
CA ASP A 28 17.23 5.33 4.78
C ASP A 28 16.75 4.47 5.96
N ALA A 29 17.64 3.64 6.51
CA ALA A 29 17.27 2.71 7.58
C ALA A 29 16.81 3.44 8.86
N ALA A 30 17.43 4.57 9.21
CA ALA A 30 17.09 5.31 10.41
C ALA A 30 15.75 6.04 10.26
N ASP A 31 15.49 6.62 9.09
CA ASP A 31 14.21 7.23 8.76
C ASP A 31 13.08 6.20 8.67
N ALA A 32 13.38 4.98 8.17
CA ALA A 32 12.41 3.88 8.15
C ALA A 32 12.03 3.43 9.56
N ASP A 33 13.01 3.24 10.45
CA ASP A 33 12.73 2.92 11.87
C ASP A 33 11.95 4.03 12.56
N ARG A 34 12.29 5.30 12.29
CA ARG A 34 11.52 6.44 12.81
C ARG A 34 10.07 6.41 12.33
N TYR A 35 9.84 6.15 11.03
CA TYR A 35 8.50 6.03 10.47
C TYR A 35 7.71 4.91 11.15
N VAL A 36 8.29 3.72 11.32
CA VAL A 36 7.63 2.61 12.03
C VAL A 36 7.27 2.99 13.46
N ALA A 37 8.18 3.65 14.19
CA ALA A 37 7.91 4.13 15.55
C ALA A 37 6.79 5.17 15.62
N GLU A 38 6.68 6.05 14.61
CA GLU A 38 5.58 7.04 14.52
C GLU A 38 4.22 6.35 14.29
N MET A 39 4.19 5.23 13.57
CA MET A 39 2.98 4.48 13.27
C MET A 39 2.34 3.81 14.50
N VAL A 40 3.08 3.64 15.60
CA VAL A 40 2.55 3.21 16.90
C VAL A 40 1.35 4.06 17.32
N ARG A 41 1.42 5.39 17.11
CA ARG A 41 0.31 6.27 17.49
C ARG A 41 -0.95 5.98 16.68
N PHE A 42 -0.81 5.64 15.41
CA PHE A 42 -1.92 5.27 14.57
C PHE A 42 -2.54 3.93 15.01
N ALA A 43 -1.71 2.94 15.36
CA ALA A 43 -2.15 1.65 15.88
C ALA A 43 -2.98 1.80 17.19
N GLU A 44 -2.52 2.65 18.12
CA GLU A 44 -3.25 2.96 19.35
C GLU A 44 -4.66 3.52 19.07
N ILE A 45 -4.76 4.43 18.10
CA ILE A 45 -6.03 5.09 17.74
C ILE A 45 -7.05 4.07 17.22
N VAL A 46 -6.61 3.07 16.46
CA VAL A 46 -7.49 2.04 15.90
C VAL A 46 -7.76 0.87 16.86
N GLY A 47 -7.18 0.91 18.08
CA GLY A 47 -7.49 -0.02 19.17
C GLY A 47 -6.46 -1.13 19.41
N VAL A 48 -5.23 -1.00 18.89
CA VAL A 48 -4.11 -1.91 19.18
C VAL A 48 -3.36 -1.44 20.43
N PRO A 49 -3.09 -2.31 21.42
CA PRO A 49 -2.25 -1.97 22.57
C PRO A 49 -0.85 -1.54 22.14
N ARG A 50 -0.38 -0.41 22.68
CA ARG A 50 0.90 0.21 22.30
C ARG A 50 2.10 -0.74 22.40
N ASP A 51 2.11 -1.53 23.46
CA ASP A 51 3.17 -2.48 23.82
C ASP A 51 3.23 -3.69 22.90
N GLU A 52 2.19 -3.94 22.11
CA GLU A 52 2.16 -5.00 21.10
C GLU A 52 2.65 -4.52 19.71
N VAL A 53 2.78 -3.20 19.49
CA VAL A 53 3.11 -2.64 18.16
C VAL A 53 4.62 -2.62 17.93
N PRO A 54 5.13 -3.20 16.83
CA PRO A 54 6.53 -3.09 16.46
C PRO A 54 6.97 -1.64 16.26
N THR A 55 8.17 -1.30 16.73
CA THR A 55 8.72 0.07 16.67
C THR A 55 9.91 0.22 15.73
N THR A 56 10.35 -0.87 15.10
CA THR A 56 11.46 -0.90 14.13
C THR A 56 11.08 -1.76 12.94
N VAL A 57 11.72 -1.56 11.80
CA VAL A 57 11.51 -2.37 10.59
C VAL A 57 11.83 -3.84 10.87
N ALA A 58 12.90 -4.10 11.64
CA ALA A 58 13.27 -5.47 12.02
C ALA A 58 12.17 -6.15 12.85
N ALA A 59 11.65 -5.49 13.88
CA ALA A 59 10.57 -6.03 14.71
C ALA A 59 9.27 -6.19 13.91
N LEU A 60 9.01 -5.31 12.94
CA LEU A 60 7.85 -5.39 12.06
C LEU A 60 7.91 -6.65 11.18
N HIS A 61 9.07 -6.91 10.56
CA HIS A 61 9.28 -8.13 9.79
C HIS A 61 9.18 -9.38 10.67
N GLU A 62 9.79 -9.38 11.86
CA GLU A 62 9.69 -10.50 12.81
C GLU A 62 8.24 -10.79 13.20
N TYR A 63 7.44 -9.74 13.46
CA TYR A 63 6.02 -9.89 13.72
C TYR A 63 5.29 -10.53 12.52
N ILE A 64 5.49 -10.01 11.31
CA ILE A 64 4.86 -10.56 10.09
C ILE A 64 5.22 -12.04 9.93
N GLU A 65 6.52 -12.38 10.05
CA GLU A 65 7.05 -13.74 9.99
C GLU A 65 6.45 -14.67 11.06
N SER A 66 6.19 -14.16 12.27
CA SER A 66 5.64 -14.94 13.39
C SER A 66 4.18 -15.39 13.22
N VAL A 67 3.42 -14.74 12.33
CA VAL A 67 2.02 -15.10 12.10
C VAL A 67 1.94 -16.36 11.23
N GLU A 68 1.73 -17.52 11.85
CA GLU A 68 1.73 -18.82 11.18
C GLU A 68 0.47 -19.11 10.35
N LEU A 69 -0.71 -18.67 10.80
CA LEU A 69 -1.99 -18.95 10.15
C LEU A 69 -2.38 -17.84 9.18
N ARG A 70 -1.79 -17.88 7.98
CA ARG A 70 -2.13 -16.98 6.88
C ARG A 70 -2.98 -17.75 5.86
N GLN A 71 -4.19 -17.26 5.57
CA GLN A 71 -5.11 -17.95 4.65
C GLN A 71 -5.76 -16.99 3.66
N ALA A 72 -5.68 -17.32 2.38
CA ALA A 72 -6.49 -16.70 1.33
C ALA A 72 -7.91 -17.29 1.38
N THR A 73 -8.68 -16.83 2.35
CA THR A 73 -10.10 -17.18 2.52
C THR A 73 -10.91 -16.74 1.30
N PRO A 74 -12.12 -17.30 1.08
CA PRO A 74 -13.00 -16.83 0.00
C PRO A 74 -13.21 -15.31 0.04
N ALA A 75 -13.51 -14.75 1.22
CA ALA A 75 -13.68 -13.30 1.38
C ALA A 75 -12.42 -12.50 1.05
N ALA A 76 -11.22 -13.00 1.38
CA ALA A 76 -9.96 -12.35 1.02
C ALA A 76 -9.72 -12.38 -0.50
N ARG A 77 -10.09 -13.49 -1.16
CA ARG A 77 -10.02 -13.64 -2.62
C ARG A 77 -10.98 -12.69 -3.34
N ASP A 78 -12.20 -12.54 -2.82
CA ASP A 78 -13.18 -11.60 -3.36
C ASP A 78 -12.69 -10.16 -3.17
N ALA A 79 -12.16 -9.83 -1.99
CA ALA A 79 -11.65 -8.50 -1.70
C ALA A 79 -10.45 -8.13 -2.60
N ILE A 80 -9.48 -9.02 -2.77
CA ILE A 80 -8.32 -8.73 -3.61
C ILE A 80 -8.69 -8.64 -5.09
N ALA A 81 -9.69 -9.41 -5.56
CA ALA A 81 -10.18 -9.30 -6.94
C ALA A 81 -10.73 -7.89 -7.23
N VAL A 82 -11.50 -7.32 -6.30
CA VAL A 82 -12.02 -5.95 -6.41
C VAL A 82 -10.90 -4.90 -6.35
N VAL A 83 -9.86 -5.13 -5.54
CA VAL A 83 -8.71 -4.22 -5.47
C VAL A 83 -7.90 -4.24 -6.77
N LEU A 84 -7.68 -5.41 -7.36
CA LEU A 84 -6.89 -5.57 -8.58
C LEU A 84 -7.65 -5.18 -9.86
N ASP A 85 -8.98 -5.36 -9.88
CA ASP A 85 -9.85 -4.96 -10.99
C ASP A 85 -11.10 -4.23 -10.47
N PRO A 86 -11.00 -2.94 -10.13
CA PRO A 86 -12.12 -2.15 -9.64
C PRO A 86 -13.21 -2.00 -10.69
N PRO A 87 -14.49 -2.02 -10.28
CA PRO A 87 -15.59 -1.70 -11.18
C PRO A 87 -15.52 -0.24 -11.63
N ASP A 88 -16.19 0.05 -12.75
CA ASP A 88 -16.45 1.42 -13.23
C ASP A 88 -15.22 2.27 -13.64
N LEU A 89 -14.04 1.66 -13.82
CA LEU A 89 -12.92 2.35 -14.47
C LEU A 89 -13.17 2.51 -15.97
N ASP A 90 -12.94 3.73 -16.49
CA ASP A 90 -12.85 3.96 -17.92
C ASP A 90 -11.67 3.18 -18.54
N ALA A 91 -11.67 3.01 -19.86
CA ALA A 91 -10.68 2.17 -20.54
C ALA A 91 -9.23 2.61 -20.28
N LYS A 92 -8.97 3.93 -20.25
CA LYS A 92 -7.60 4.45 -20.07
C LYS A 92 -7.13 4.25 -18.63
N LEU A 93 -7.99 4.51 -17.66
CA LEU A 93 -7.67 4.30 -16.25
C LEU A 93 -7.53 2.81 -15.92
N ARG A 94 -8.29 1.95 -16.59
CA ARG A 94 -8.20 0.49 -16.43
C ARG A 94 -6.83 -0.05 -16.85
N ASP A 95 -6.26 0.44 -17.95
CA ASP A 95 -4.93 0.02 -18.39
C ASP A 95 -3.86 0.41 -17.35
N LEU A 96 -3.87 1.66 -16.88
CA LEU A 96 -2.96 2.13 -15.83
C LEU A 96 -3.15 1.36 -14.51
N TRP A 97 -4.41 1.07 -14.14
CA TRP A 97 -4.70 0.31 -12.94
C TRP A 97 -4.21 -1.13 -13.03
N THR A 98 -4.29 -1.76 -14.20
CA THR A 98 -3.81 -3.11 -14.44
C THR A 98 -2.29 -3.19 -14.22
N GLU A 99 -1.54 -2.21 -14.74
CA GLU A 99 -0.10 -2.11 -14.49
C GLU A 99 0.21 -1.88 -13.00
N LEU A 100 -0.56 -1.00 -12.33
CA LEU A 100 -0.37 -0.75 -10.90
C LEU A 100 -0.67 -1.99 -10.06
N ALA A 101 -1.72 -2.74 -10.40
CA ALA A 101 -2.09 -3.98 -9.77
C ALA A 101 -0.97 -5.03 -9.89
N GLN A 102 -0.31 -5.12 -11.06
CA GLN A 102 0.85 -5.98 -11.24
C GLN A 102 2.05 -5.55 -10.37
N VAL A 103 2.32 -4.25 -10.27
CA VAL A 103 3.36 -3.73 -9.38
C VAL A 103 3.06 -4.07 -7.93
N ALA A 104 1.82 -3.88 -7.48
CA ALA A 104 1.38 -4.22 -6.12
C ALA A 104 1.50 -5.72 -5.84
N VAL A 105 1.14 -6.59 -6.80
CA VAL A 105 1.39 -8.03 -6.69
C VAL A 105 2.89 -8.31 -6.59
N GLY A 106 3.73 -7.61 -7.35
CA GLY A 106 5.18 -7.77 -7.34
C GLY A 106 5.90 -7.31 -6.07
N THR A 107 5.25 -6.52 -5.21
CA THR A 107 5.78 -6.12 -3.90
C THR A 107 5.38 -7.07 -2.78
N LEU A 108 4.43 -7.99 -3.02
CA LEU A 108 4.06 -9.00 -2.02
C LEU A 108 5.22 -9.96 -1.73
N PRO A 109 5.36 -10.42 -0.47
CA PRO A 109 6.23 -11.53 -0.14
C PRO A 109 5.91 -12.77 -0.98
N GLU A 110 6.92 -13.61 -1.23
CA GLU A 110 6.77 -14.81 -2.07
C GLU A 110 5.67 -15.74 -1.57
N TRP A 111 5.59 -15.98 -0.27
CA TRP A 111 4.55 -16.80 0.34
C TRP A 111 3.14 -16.25 0.09
N ALA A 112 2.97 -14.93 0.03
CA ALA A 112 1.68 -14.28 -0.19
C ALA A 112 1.25 -14.46 -1.65
N ARG A 113 2.17 -14.21 -2.59
CA ARG A 113 1.91 -14.46 -4.02
C ARG A 113 1.54 -15.91 -4.29
N ALA A 114 2.29 -16.85 -3.73
CA ALA A 114 2.03 -18.28 -3.87
C ALA A 114 0.65 -18.67 -3.32
N MET A 115 0.25 -18.11 -2.17
CA MET A 115 -1.05 -18.38 -1.55
C MET A 115 -2.24 -17.91 -2.40
N TYR A 116 -2.10 -16.77 -3.07
CA TYR A 116 -3.11 -16.26 -3.99
C TYR A 116 -3.03 -16.88 -5.39
N GLY A 117 -1.91 -17.52 -5.72
CA GLY A 117 -1.65 -18.09 -7.05
C GLY A 117 -1.22 -17.04 -8.06
N PHE A 118 -0.62 -15.93 -7.61
CA PHE A 118 -0.14 -14.88 -8.49
C PHE A 118 1.26 -15.19 -9.03
N GLU A 119 1.44 -14.95 -10.32
CA GLU A 119 2.75 -15.00 -10.95
C GLU A 119 3.55 -13.73 -10.62
N ALA A 120 4.87 -13.84 -10.64
CA ALA A 120 5.72 -12.66 -10.54
C ALA A 120 5.55 -11.79 -11.80
N PRO A 121 5.36 -10.47 -11.65
CA PRO A 121 5.25 -9.59 -12.80
C PRO A 121 6.59 -9.48 -13.54
N PRO A 122 6.58 -9.03 -14.81
CA PRO A 122 7.79 -8.76 -15.57
C PRO A 122 8.75 -7.83 -14.83
N SER A 123 10.06 -8.10 -14.91
CA SER A 123 11.08 -7.30 -14.21
C SER A 123 11.08 -5.84 -14.63
N GLU A 124 10.76 -5.56 -15.88
CA GLU A 124 10.78 -4.23 -16.51
C GLU A 124 9.71 -3.32 -15.90
N LEU A 125 8.55 -3.89 -15.55
CA LEU A 125 7.47 -3.18 -14.87
C LEU A 125 7.86 -2.84 -13.43
N MET A 126 8.70 -3.67 -12.82
CA MET A 126 9.15 -3.50 -11.44
C MET A 126 10.32 -2.52 -11.29
N GLU A 127 10.86 -2.00 -12.40
CA GLU A 127 11.94 -1.01 -12.40
C GLU A 127 11.50 0.30 -11.74
N ARG A 128 12.45 0.95 -11.05
CA ARG A 128 12.15 2.13 -10.24
C ARG A 128 11.53 3.25 -11.07
N GLU A 129 12.09 3.53 -12.24
CA GLU A 129 11.61 4.63 -13.08
C GLU A 129 10.26 4.31 -13.73
N SER A 130 10.06 3.07 -14.20
CA SER A 130 8.76 2.59 -14.72
C SER A 130 7.64 2.79 -13.71
N VAL A 131 7.83 2.33 -12.47
CA VAL A 131 6.82 2.50 -11.41
C VAL A 131 6.59 3.97 -11.06
N ARG A 132 7.64 4.80 -11.03
CA ARG A 132 7.49 6.24 -10.74
C ARG A 132 6.71 6.97 -11.84
N GLN A 133 6.93 6.62 -13.10
CA GLN A 133 6.19 7.18 -14.23
C GLN A 133 4.72 6.76 -14.19
N LEU A 134 4.47 5.48 -13.91
CA LEU A 134 3.11 4.95 -13.72
C LEU A 134 2.37 5.68 -12.59
N LEU A 135 3.00 5.84 -11.42
CA LEU A 135 2.43 6.60 -10.30
C LEU A 135 2.11 8.05 -10.69
N GLY A 136 3.01 8.72 -11.42
CA GLY A 136 2.76 10.08 -11.92
C GLY A 136 1.61 10.15 -12.93
N ALA A 137 1.45 9.15 -13.79
CA ALA A 137 0.33 9.07 -14.73
C ALA A 137 -1.00 8.84 -14.00
N ILE A 138 -0.99 8.01 -12.96
CA ILE A 138 -2.15 7.76 -12.10
C ILE A 138 -2.54 9.01 -11.30
N ASP A 139 -1.57 9.70 -10.70
CA ASP A 139 -1.81 10.96 -10.00
C ASP A 139 -2.46 12.00 -10.94
N LEU A 140 -1.94 12.16 -12.16
CA LEU A 140 -2.52 13.06 -13.15
C LEU A 140 -3.95 12.65 -13.55
N ALA A 141 -4.21 11.34 -13.68
CA ALA A 141 -5.54 10.83 -13.99
C ALA A 141 -6.54 11.10 -12.85
N PHE A 142 -6.12 10.92 -11.59
CA PHE A 142 -6.93 11.23 -10.41
C PHE A 142 -7.16 12.73 -10.24
N GLU A 143 -6.13 13.55 -10.46
CA GLU A 143 -6.26 15.01 -10.43
C GLU A 143 -7.21 15.54 -11.52
N ALA A 144 -7.33 14.83 -12.64
CA ALA A 144 -8.26 15.17 -13.72
C ALA A 144 -9.73 14.78 -13.43
N LEU A 145 -10.00 14.06 -12.33
CA LEU A 145 -11.38 13.71 -11.97
C LEU A 145 -12.16 14.97 -11.54
N PRO A 146 -13.38 15.19 -12.08
CA PRO A 146 -14.16 16.39 -11.83
C PRO A 146 -14.33 16.71 -10.32
N GLY A 147 -14.58 15.69 -9.49
CA GLY A 147 -14.78 15.87 -8.06
C GLY A 147 -13.53 16.35 -7.29
N VAL A 148 -12.33 16.03 -7.76
CA VAL A 148 -11.06 16.43 -7.13
C VAL A 148 -10.70 17.88 -7.50
N LEU A 149 -10.90 18.24 -8.77
CA LEU A 149 -10.73 19.62 -9.25
C LEU A 149 -11.68 20.59 -8.53
N GLU A 150 -12.95 20.21 -8.39
CA GLU A 150 -13.96 21.00 -7.67
C GLU A 150 -13.66 21.12 -6.17
N ALA A 151 -13.06 20.09 -5.55
CA ALA A 151 -12.62 20.15 -4.16
C ALA A 151 -11.43 21.11 -3.98
N ARG A 152 -10.42 21.07 -4.87
CA ARG A 152 -9.27 21.99 -4.82
C ARG A 152 -9.67 23.45 -5.07
N GLN A 153 -10.54 23.71 -6.04
CA GLN A 153 -11.04 25.07 -6.30
C GLN A 153 -11.76 25.66 -5.07
N ARG A 154 -12.55 24.85 -4.35
CA ARG A 154 -13.19 25.28 -3.09
C ARG A 154 -12.18 25.61 -1.98
N ILE A 155 -11.10 24.84 -1.89
CA ILE A 155 -10.02 25.09 -0.91
C ILE A 155 -9.26 26.37 -1.27
N GLU A 156 -8.87 26.54 -2.53
CA GLU A 156 -8.16 27.74 -3.00
C GLU A 156 -8.98 29.02 -2.85
N LEU A 157 -10.29 28.95 -3.10
CA LEU A 157 -11.21 30.08 -2.89
C LEU A 157 -11.33 30.46 -1.41
N ARG A 158 -11.35 29.47 -0.49
CA ARG A 158 -11.35 29.71 0.97
C ARG A 158 -10.03 30.27 1.50
N MET A 159 -8.91 29.97 0.85
CA MET A 159 -7.59 30.48 1.25
C MET A 159 -7.32 31.91 0.76
N ARG A 160 -8.12 32.41 -0.19
CA ARG A 160 -8.02 33.77 -0.76
C ARG A 160 -9.01 34.77 -0.16
N SER A 161 -9.95 34.33 0.67
CA SER A 161 -10.92 35.16 1.43
C SER A 161 -10.44 35.42 2.85
#